data_AF-A0A8S3K0E1-F1
#
_entry.id   AF-A0A8S3K0E1-F1
#
_cell.length_a   1.000
_cell.length_b   1.000
_cell.length_c   1.000
_cell.angle_alpha   90.00
_cell.angle_beta   90.00
_cell.angle_gamma   90.00
#
_symmetry.space_group_name_H-M   'P 1'
#
loop_
_entity.id
_entity.type
_entity.pdbx_description
1 polymer ?
#
loop_
_entity_poly.entity_id
_entity_poly.type
_entity_poly.pdbx_seq_one_letter_code
_entity_poly.pdbx_strand_id
1 'polypeptide(L)'
;LHAFDGYVNNPSGTKRKIVEHIYKKGDRAFNTGDVMVADKYGYLYFCDRTGDTYRWKGENVSTVEVENILMNVLNRNDVVVFGVSIPGMLIVFILFTKYCSSNK
;
A
#
# COMPACT_ATOMS: atom_id res chain seq x y z
N LEU A 1 -16.95 -18.44 -7.05
CA LEU A 1 -16.35 -17.14 -6.70
C LEU A 1 -17.43 -16.31 -6.03
N HIS A 2 -17.24 -15.90 -4.79
CA HIS A 2 -18.17 -14.96 -4.14
C HIS A 2 -17.92 -13.55 -4.69
N ALA A 3 -18.98 -12.89 -5.15
CA ALA A 3 -18.92 -11.49 -5.54
C ALA A 3 -18.87 -10.61 -4.28
N PHE A 4 -18.20 -9.46 -4.37
CA PHE A 4 -18.23 -8.47 -3.32
C PHE A 4 -19.57 -7.74 -3.32
N ASP A 5 -20.40 -7.98 -2.31
CA ASP A 5 -21.75 -7.40 -2.19
C ASP A 5 -21.73 -5.91 -1.80
N GLY A 6 -20.59 -5.43 -1.29
CA GLY A 6 -20.40 -4.04 -0.89
C GLY A 6 -20.19 -3.84 0.60
N TYR A 7 -19.97 -2.59 0.97
CA TYR A 7 -19.85 -2.14 2.34
C TYR A 7 -21.23 -1.77 2.91
N VAL A 8 -21.51 -2.25 4.11
CA VAL A 8 -22.75 -1.93 4.85
C VAL A 8 -22.91 -0.42 5.00
N ASN A 9 -24.08 0.10 4.63
CA ASN A 9 -24.43 1.53 4.70
C ASN A 9 -23.44 2.48 4.00
N ASN A 10 -22.60 1.97 3.08
CA ASN A 10 -21.64 2.80 2.36
C ASN A 10 -21.67 2.51 0.84
N PRO A 11 -22.74 2.94 0.14
CA PRO A 11 -22.87 2.76 -1.30
C PRO A 11 -21.76 3.46 -2.09
N SER A 12 -21.31 4.63 -1.60
CA SER A 12 -20.24 5.39 -2.27
C SER A 12 -18.90 4.66 -2.20
N GLY A 13 -18.55 4.10 -1.04
CA GLY A 13 -17.34 3.28 -0.86
C GLY A 13 -17.39 2.01 -1.69
N THR A 14 -18.57 1.38 -1.78
CA THR A 14 -18.79 0.18 -2.59
C THR A 14 -18.53 0.48 -4.07
N LYS A 15 -19.14 1.55 -4.60
CA LYS A 15 -18.96 1.96 -5.99
C LYS A 15 -17.51 2.32 -6.32
N ARG A 16 -16.74 2.85 -5.37
CA ARG A 16 -15.29 3.12 -5.56
C ARG A 16 -14.44 1.85 -5.66
N LYS A 17 -14.86 0.76 -5.01
CA LYS A 17 -14.10 -0.51 -5.00
C LYS A 17 -14.47 -1.46 -6.12
N ILE A 18 -15.62 -1.26 -6.77
CA ILE A 18 -16.05 -2.05 -7.92
C ILE A 18 -15.67 -1.29 -9.19
N VAL A 19 -14.83 -1.89 -10.02
CA VAL A 19 -14.48 -1.38 -11.35
C VAL A 19 -15.28 -2.17 -12.37
N GLU A 20 -15.99 -1.47 -13.26
CA GLU A 20 -16.85 -2.07 -14.28
C GLU A 20 -16.28 -1.85 -15.67
N HIS A 21 -16.66 -2.69 -16.64
CA HIS A 21 -16.29 -2.54 -18.05
C HIS A 21 -14.77 -2.60 -18.32
N ILE A 22 -14.07 -3.51 -17.64
CA ILE A 22 -12.61 -3.66 -17.66
C ILE A 22 -12.14 -4.29 -18.97
N TYR A 23 -12.73 -5.43 -19.35
CA TYR A 23 -12.44 -6.14 -20.60
C TYR A 23 -13.66 -6.16 -21.53
N LYS A 24 -14.87 -6.25 -20.98
CA LYS A 24 -16.13 -6.31 -21.73
C LYS A 24 -17.24 -5.55 -21.03
N LYS A 25 -18.18 -4.98 -21.79
CA LYS A 25 -19.32 -4.28 -21.21
C LYS A 25 -20.13 -5.21 -20.28
N GLY A 26 -20.07 -4.95 -18.97
CA GLY A 26 -20.87 -5.61 -17.95
C GLY A 26 -20.04 -6.47 -16.99
N ASP A 27 -18.74 -6.66 -17.28
CA ASP A 27 -17.84 -7.25 -16.32
C ASP A 27 -17.56 -6.30 -15.15
N ARG A 28 -17.21 -6.90 -14.01
CA ARG A 28 -16.89 -6.19 -12.78
C ARG A 28 -15.74 -6.88 -12.08
N ALA A 29 -14.81 -6.12 -11.54
CA ALA A 29 -13.78 -6.62 -10.64
C ALA A 29 -13.69 -5.77 -9.38
N PHE A 30 -13.19 -6.41 -8.32
CA PHE A 30 -12.88 -5.74 -7.08
C PHE A 30 -11.48 -5.15 -7.13
N ASN A 31 -11.36 -3.85 -6.86
CA ASN A 31 -10.07 -3.17 -6.76
C ASN A 31 -9.50 -3.35 -5.34
N THR A 32 -8.54 -4.28 -5.20
CA THR A 32 -7.87 -4.53 -3.93
C THR A 32 -7.07 -3.32 -3.45
N GLY A 33 -6.47 -2.58 -4.39
CA GLY A 33 -5.51 -1.52 -4.11
C GLY A 33 -4.08 -2.04 -3.93
N ASP A 34 -3.76 -3.26 -4.37
CA ASP A 34 -2.40 -3.77 -4.35
C ASP A 34 -1.76 -3.60 -5.74
N VAL A 35 -0.51 -3.15 -5.76
CA VAL A 35 0.34 -3.09 -6.95
C VAL A 35 1.11 -4.39 -7.02
N MET A 36 0.98 -5.10 -8.15
CA MET A 36 1.63 -6.39 -8.38
C MET A 36 2.41 -6.37 -9.69
N VAL A 37 3.48 -7.16 -9.76
CA VAL A 37 4.22 -7.45 -10.98
C VAL A 37 4.09 -8.93 -11.32
N ALA A 38 3.89 -9.24 -12.61
CA ALA A 38 3.87 -10.60 -13.12
C ALA A 38 5.22 -10.94 -13.77
N ASP A 39 5.76 -12.13 -13.50
CA ASP A 39 6.91 -12.63 -14.25
C ASP A 39 6.50 -13.28 -15.59
N LYS A 40 7.50 -13.74 -16.35
CA LYS A 40 7.30 -14.41 -17.65
C LYS A 40 6.57 -15.76 -17.55
N TYR A 41 6.48 -16.34 -16.36
CA TYR A 41 5.76 -17.59 -16.08
C TYR A 41 4.36 -17.35 -15.53
N GLY A 42 3.97 -16.09 -15.31
CA GLY A 42 2.66 -15.68 -14.79
C GLY A 42 2.57 -15.68 -13.27
N TYR A 43 3.69 -15.82 -12.55
CA TYR A 43 3.70 -15.65 -11.09
C TYR A 43 3.55 -14.18 -10.73
N LEU A 44 2.67 -13.90 -9.77
CA LEU A 44 2.40 -12.55 -9.27
C LEU A 44 3.20 -12.29 -8.00
N TYR A 45 3.90 -11.15 -7.98
CA TYR A 45 4.67 -10.67 -6.84
C TYR A 45 4.08 -9.35 -6.35
N PHE A 46 3.86 -9.25 -5.04
CA PHE A 46 3.41 -8.03 -4.39
C PHE A 46 4.53 -6.98 -4.43
N CYS A 47 4.20 -5.77 -4.88
CA CYS A 47 5.14 -4.64 -4.91
C CYS A 47 4.83 -3.63 -3.81
N ASP A 48 3.61 -3.09 -3.80
CA ASP A 48 3.21 -2.02 -2.87
C ASP A 48 1.68 -1.94 -2.76
N ARG A 49 1.16 -1.05 -1.93
CA ARG A 49 -0.25 -0.67 -1.87
C ARG A 49 -0.49 0.72 -2.42
N THR A 50 -1.58 0.85 -3.17
CA THR A 50 -2.05 2.13 -3.71
C THR A 50 -2.50 3.01 -2.55
N GLY A 51 -1.68 3.99 -2.17
CA GLY A 51 -1.90 4.88 -1.04
C GLY A 51 -0.69 5.01 -0.09
N ASP A 52 0.19 4.01 -0.08
CA ASP A 52 1.40 3.98 0.76
C ASP A 52 2.62 4.59 0.04
N THR A 53 2.51 4.83 -1.27
CA THR A 53 3.52 5.55 -2.07
C THR A 53 3.28 7.05 -2.03
N TYR A 54 4.34 7.82 -1.75
CA TYR A 54 4.31 9.28 -1.68
C TYR A 54 5.10 9.91 -2.82
N ARG A 55 4.60 11.02 -3.38
CA ARG A 55 5.31 11.79 -4.39
C ARG A 55 6.12 12.91 -3.72
N TRP A 56 7.44 12.80 -3.73
CA TRP A 56 8.36 13.76 -3.11
C TRP A 56 9.34 14.32 -4.14
N LYS A 57 9.39 15.65 -4.28
CA LYS A 57 10.25 16.35 -5.27
C LYS A 57 10.16 15.82 -6.72
N GLY A 58 9.02 15.25 -7.10
CA GLY A 58 8.79 14.68 -8.43
C GLY A 58 9.04 13.17 -8.54
N GLU A 59 9.64 12.57 -7.51
CA GLU A 59 9.91 11.14 -7.44
C GLU A 59 8.84 10.40 -6.65
N ASN A 60 8.64 9.11 -6.96
CA ASN A 60 7.78 8.21 -6.19
C ASN A 60 8.63 7.54 -5.11
N VAL A 61 8.21 7.65 -3.86
CA VAL A 61 8.87 7.05 -2.71
C VAL A 61 7.93 6.03 -2.07
N SER A 62 8.33 4.77 -2.07
CA SER A 62 7.60 3.69 -1.39
C SER A 62 8.02 3.63 0.08
N THR A 63 7.05 3.64 0.99
CA THR A 63 7.34 3.44 2.43
C THR A 63 7.95 2.07 2.69
N VAL A 64 7.50 1.04 1.98
CA VAL A 64 8.00 -0.35 2.13
C VAL A 64 9.48 -0.45 1.75
N GLU A 65 9.91 0.22 0.68
CA GLU A 65 11.32 0.25 0.30
C GLU A 65 12.18 0.92 1.39
N VAL A 66 11.72 2.05 1.91
CA VAL A 66 12.40 2.77 3.00
C VAL A 66 12.43 1.94 4.27
N GLU A 67 11.34 1.25 4.62
CA GLU A 67 11.28 0.29 5.73
C GLU A 67 12.34 -0.80 5.58
N ASN A 68 12.40 -1.47 4.43
CA ASN A 68 13.35 -2.55 4.17
C ASN A 68 14.82 -2.10 4.30
N ILE A 69 15.15 -0.91 3.79
CA ILE A 69 16.49 -0.33 3.93
C ILE A 69 16.79 -0.05 5.40
N LEU A 70 15.85 0.56 6.14
CA LEU A 70 16.03 0.88 7.55
C LEU A 70 16.10 -0.37 8.43
N MET A 71 15.37 -1.44 8.12
CA MET A 71 15.48 -2.73 8.80
C MET A 71 16.91 -3.27 8.73
N ASN A 72 17.52 -3.20 7.54
CA ASN A 72 18.89 -3.65 7.30
C ASN A 72 19.91 -2.76 8.03
N VAL A 73 19.75 -1.43 7.98
CA VAL A 73 20.69 -0.47 8.60
C VAL A 73 20.61 -0.52 10.14
N LEU A 74 19.40 -0.66 10.70
CA LEU A 74 19.17 -0.68 12.14
C LEU A 74 19.31 -2.08 12.76
N ASN A 75 19.45 -3.12 11.92
CA ASN A 75 19.44 -4.53 12.31
C ASN A 75 18.19 -4.87 13.16
N ARG A 76 17.02 -4.39 12.72
CA ARG A 76 15.72 -4.57 13.37
C ARG A 76 14.67 -5.01 12.35
N ASN A 77 13.75 -5.88 12.76
CA ASN A 77 12.70 -6.39 11.88
C ASN A 77 11.36 -5.67 12.04
N ASP A 78 11.26 -4.74 12.98
CA ASP A 78 10.04 -4.07 13.41
C ASP A 78 10.12 -2.56 13.16
N VAL A 79 10.30 -2.22 11.90
CA VAL A 79 10.35 -0.85 11.38
C VAL A 79 9.05 -0.56 10.63
N VAL A 80 8.42 0.57 10.96
CA VAL A 80 7.29 1.12 10.19
C VAL A 80 7.63 2.55 9.78
N VAL A 81 7.37 2.88 8.53
CA VAL A 81 7.58 4.20 7.93
C VAL A 81 6.27 4.68 7.31
N PHE A 82 5.90 5.92 7.61
CA PHE A 82 4.79 6.58 6.93
C PHE A 82 5.10 8.05 6.71
N GLY A 83 4.51 8.61 5.65
CA GLY A 83 4.65 10.01 5.29
C GLY A 83 3.66 10.88 6.06
N VAL A 84 4.16 11.94 6.70
CA VAL A 84 3.35 12.98 7.33
C VAL A 84 3.51 14.31 6.60
N SER A 85 2.39 14.90 6.20
CA SER A 85 2.38 16.26 5.63
C SER A 85 2.51 17.29 6.75
N ILE A 86 3.55 18.13 6.68
CA ILE A 86 3.78 19.22 7.64
C ILE A 86 3.43 20.56 6.97
N PRO A 87 2.60 21.41 7.58
CA PRO A 87 2.30 22.73 7.02
C PRO A 87 3.58 23.52 6.72
N GLY A 88 3.78 23.92 5.45
CA GLY A 88 4.95 24.68 5.01
C GLY A 88 6.21 23.85 4.70
N MET A 89 6.18 22.52 4.83
CA MET A 89 7.29 21.64 4.47
C MET A 89 6.81 20.43 3.65
N LEU A 90 7.72 19.75 2.95
CA LEU A 90 7.42 18.47 2.33
C LEU A 90 7.33 17.34 3.36
N ILE A 91 6.69 16.26 2.93
CA ILE A 91 6.44 15.01 3.65
C ILE A 91 7.66 14.59 4.49
N VAL A 92 7.44 14.34 5.78
CA VAL A 92 8.44 13.74 6.67
C VAL A 92 8.13 12.26 6.84
N PHE A 93 9.13 11.42 6.68
CA PHE A 93 9.05 10.00 7.01
C PHE A 93 9.32 9.83 8.50
N ILE A 94 8.32 9.39 9.26
CA ILE A 94 8.48 9.08 10.68
C ILE A 94 8.77 7.60 10.84
N LEU A 95 9.87 7.29 11.52
CA LEU A 95 10.25 5.94 11.90
C LEU A 95 9.62 5.59 13.25
N PHE A 96 8.83 4.52 13.28
CA PHE A 96 8.50 3.83 14.53
C PHE A 96 9.26 2.51 14.57
N THR A 97 10.19 2.39 15.52
CA THR A 97 10.65 1.07 15.97
C THR A 97 9.82 0.70 17.18
N LYS A 98 9.12 -0.42 17.15
CA LYS A 98 8.50 -0.92 18.37
C LYS A 98 9.65 -1.28 19.32
N TYR A 99 9.70 -0.70 20.53
CA TYR A 99 10.61 -1.21 21.54
C TYR A 99 10.00 -2.50 22.07
N CYS A 100 10.26 -3.64 21.42
CA CYS A 100 9.99 -4.92 22.03
C CYS A 100 11.07 -5.14 23.09
N SER A 101 10.80 -4.71 24.34
CA SER A 101 11.60 -5.11 25.48
C SER A 101 11.49 -6.63 25.57
N SER A 102 12.49 -7.33 25.06
CA SER A 102 12.67 -8.75 25.32
C SER A 102 12.97 -8.90 26.80
N ASN A 103 11.95 -8.90 27.65
CA ASN A 103 12.03 -9.63 28.91
C ASN A 103 12.06 -11.11 28.54
N LYS A 104 13.26 -11.60 28.28
CA LYS A 104 13.64 -12.97 28.60
C LYS A 104 14.36 -12.94 29.93
#